data_AF-A0A1A7WFM0-F1
#
_entry.id   AF-A0A1A7WFM0-F1
#
_cell.length_a   1.000
_cell.length_b   1.000
_cell.length_c   1.000
_cell.angle_alpha   90.00
_cell.angle_beta   90.00
_cell.angle_gamma   90.00
#
_symmetry.space_group_name_H-M   'P 1'
#
loop_
_entity.id
_entity.type
_entity.pdbx_description
1 polymer ?
#
loop_
_entity_poly.entity_id
_entity_poly.type
_entity_poly.pdbx_seq_one_letter_code
_entity_poly.pdbx_strand_id
1 'polypeptide(L)'
;MDQNAKKTTSQSLLSCGNEGALSEKLLFKRQAGKSLQTERVPRSSMLERLQNFLPQMAEANMKLMEQMEKAPLGHFDIENVDKAEKVIEM
;
A
#
# COMPACT_ATOMS: atom_id res chain seq x y z
N MET A 1 -2.65 37.96 15.73
CA MET A 1 -1.77 36.86 16.17
C MET A 1 -1.45 36.03 14.95
N ASP A 2 -0.33 36.35 14.32
CA ASP A 2 0.30 35.55 13.27
C ASP A 2 0.82 34.25 13.86
N GLN A 3 0.62 33.12 13.17
CA GLN A 3 1.65 32.08 13.01
C GLN A 3 1.49 31.44 11.63
N ASN A 4 2.18 32.07 10.68
CA ASN A 4 2.64 31.50 9.43
C ASN A 4 3.47 30.24 9.75
N ALA A 5 2.84 29.06 9.76
CA ALA A 5 3.55 27.80 9.76
C ALA A 5 4.31 27.71 8.44
N LYS A 6 5.62 27.98 8.49
CA LYS A 6 6.54 27.82 7.36
C LYS A 6 6.44 26.38 6.87
N LYS A 7 5.60 26.14 5.86
CA LYS A 7 5.58 24.89 5.12
C LYS A 7 6.97 24.75 4.52
N THR A 8 7.71 23.75 4.97
CA THR A 8 8.97 23.34 4.34
C THR A 8 8.64 22.65 3.02
N THR A 9 8.10 23.40 2.05
CA THR A 9 8.00 22.92 0.68
C THR A 9 9.41 22.95 0.12
N SER A 10 10.06 21.79 0.08
CA SER A 10 11.32 21.63 -0.61
C SER A 10 11.14 22.06 -2.07
N GLN A 11 11.75 23.18 -2.44
CA GLN A 11 11.78 23.68 -3.81
C GLN A 11 12.34 22.65 -4.80
N SER A 12 13.08 21.64 -4.33
CA SER A 12 13.55 20.52 -5.16
C SER A 12 12.43 19.60 -5.65
N LEU A 13 11.30 19.48 -4.92
CA LEU A 13 10.14 18.71 -5.38
C LEU A 13 9.33 19.46 -6.44
N LEU A 14 9.45 20.80 -6.46
CA LEU A 14 8.88 21.66 -7.51
C LEU A 14 9.74 21.64 -8.78
N SER A 15 11.03 21.26 -8.71
CA SER A 15 11.90 21.16 -9.89
C SER A 15 11.91 19.78 -10.55
N CYS A 16 11.23 18.78 -9.96
CA CYS A 16 11.05 17.45 -10.57
C CYS A 16 10.32 17.58 -11.92
N GLY A 17 11.08 17.49 -13.02
CA GLY A 17 10.58 17.57 -14.39
C GLY A 17 11.12 18.75 -15.21
N ASN A 18 11.80 19.73 -14.58
CA ASN A 18 12.41 20.84 -15.31
C ASN A 18 13.84 20.54 -15.81
N GLU A 19 14.47 19.48 -15.28
CA GLU A 19 15.77 19.00 -15.74
C GLU A 19 15.58 17.91 -16.79
N GLY A 20 16.12 18.13 -18.00
CA GLY A 20 15.94 17.27 -19.18
C GLY A 20 16.41 15.81 -19.03
N ALA A 21 17.03 15.46 -17.90
CA ALA A 21 17.59 14.15 -17.61
C ALA A 21 16.53 13.03 -17.53
N LEU A 22 15.31 13.31 -17.04
CA LEU A 22 14.24 12.30 -16.99
C LEU A 22 13.67 11.97 -18.37
N SER A 23 13.53 12.98 -19.24
CA SER A 23 13.07 12.78 -20.62
C SER A 23 14.04 11.95 -21.47
N GLU A 24 15.35 12.13 -21.27
CA GLU A 24 16.38 11.35 -21.97
C GLU A 24 16.43 9.90 -21.49
N LYS A 25 16.35 9.66 -20.17
CA LYS A 25 16.38 8.30 -19.61
C LYS A 25 15.13 7.47 -19.93
N LEU A 26 13.99 8.13 -20.11
CA LEU A 26 12.71 7.47 -20.36
C LEU A 26 12.35 7.43 -21.85
N LEU A 27 13.25 7.83 -22.76
CA LEU A 27 13.04 7.87 -24.21
C LEU A 27 11.75 8.59 -24.64
N PHE A 28 11.22 9.47 -23.78
CA PHE A 28 10.04 10.25 -24.12
C PHE A 28 10.49 11.41 -25.02
N LYS A 29 10.24 11.29 -26.32
CA LYS A 29 10.26 12.45 -27.22
C LYS A 29 9.24 13.45 -26.68
N ARG A 30 9.71 14.54 -26.07
CA ARG A 30 8.86 15.65 -25.61
C ARG A 30 8.22 16.29 -26.84
N GLN A 31 7.00 15.86 -27.20
CA GLN A 31 6.20 16.51 -28.23
C GLN A 31 5.67 17.83 -27.65
N ALA A 32 6.50 18.88 -27.70
CA ALA A 32 6.08 20.22 -27.35
C ALA A 32 4.89 20.61 -28.26
N GLY A 33 3.69 20.73 -27.69
CA GLY A 33 2.48 21.16 -28.40
C GLY A 33 1.28 20.22 -28.34
N LYS A 34 1.38 19.03 -27.75
CA LYS A 34 0.20 18.17 -27.48
C LYS A 34 -0.06 18.11 -25.98
N SER A 35 -1.27 18.48 -25.55
CA SER A 35 -1.68 18.26 -24.16
C SER A 35 -1.65 16.76 -23.87
N LEU A 36 -0.93 16.36 -22.82
CA LEU A 36 -0.91 14.97 -22.39
C LEU A 36 -2.31 14.62 -21.91
N GLN A 37 -3.06 13.87 -22.72
CA GLN A 37 -4.37 13.39 -22.34
C GLN A 37 -4.18 12.14 -21.49
N THR A 38 -4.31 12.32 -20.18
CA THR A 38 -4.34 11.21 -19.22
C THR A 38 -5.79 10.93 -18.85
N GLU A 39 -6.22 9.68 -18.97
CA GLU A 39 -7.52 9.25 -18.47
C GLU A 39 -7.38 8.74 -17.03
N ARG A 40 -8.37 9.08 -16.18
CA ARG A 40 -8.42 8.57 -14.81
C ARG A 40 -8.94 7.14 -14.85
N VAL A 41 -8.06 6.18 -14.57
CA VAL A 41 -8.43 4.78 -14.44
C VAL A 41 -9.20 4.57 -13.11
N PRO A 42 -10.28 3.76 -13.12
CA PRO A 42 -10.99 3.40 -11.89
C PRO A 42 -10.09 2.61 -10.93
N ARG A 43 -10.46 2.62 -9.65
CA ARG A 43 -9.74 1.88 -8.59
C ARG A 43 -9.84 0.37 -8.88
N SER A 44 -8.75 -0.36 -8.72
CA SER A 44 -8.76 -1.82 -8.89
C SER A 44 -9.62 -2.49 -7.81
N SER A 45 -10.39 -3.52 -8.18
CA SER A 45 -11.16 -4.34 -7.25
C SER A 45 -10.30 -5.01 -6.17
N MET A 46 -9.05 -5.35 -6.49
CA MET A 46 -8.07 -5.88 -5.53
C MET A 46 -7.76 -4.88 -4.40
N LEU A 47 -7.44 -3.63 -4.76
CA LEU A 47 -7.17 -2.56 -3.78
C LEU A 47 -8.39 -2.15 -2.95
N GLU A 48 -9.59 -2.42 -3.44
CA GLU A 48 -10.82 -2.26 -2.66
C GLU A 48 -11.00 -3.40 -1.65
N ARG A 49 -10.79 -4.65 -2.07
CA ARG A 49 -10.82 -5.81 -1.14
C ARG A 49 -9.77 -5.68 -0.04
N LEU A 50 -8.55 -5.27 -0.39
CA LEU A 50 -7.47 -5.06 0.59
C LEU A 50 -7.81 -3.96 1.61
N GLN A 51 -8.52 -2.91 1.20
CA GLN A 51 -8.92 -1.85 2.11
C GLN A 51 -9.82 -2.35 3.23
N ASN A 52 -10.69 -3.34 2.94
CA ASN A 52 -11.59 -3.92 3.94
C ASN A 52 -10.95 -5.09 4.70
N PHE A 53 -10.09 -5.85 4.05
CA PHE A 53 -9.46 -7.04 4.63
C PHE A 53 -8.39 -6.71 5.67
N LEU A 54 -7.53 -5.72 5.42
CA LEU A 54 -6.40 -5.42 6.30
C LEU A 54 -6.82 -5.06 7.74
N PRO A 55 -7.86 -4.24 7.98
CA PRO A 55 -8.37 -4.00 9.34
C PRO A 55 -8.87 -5.27 10.03
N GLN A 56 -9.58 -6.13 9.31
CA GLN A 56 -10.11 -7.39 9.85
C GLN A 56 -8.98 -8.35 10.23
N MET A 57 -7.95 -8.46 9.38
CA MET A 57 -6.76 -9.26 9.65
C MET A 57 -5.98 -8.72 10.86
N ALA A 58 -5.85 -7.39 11.00
CA ALA A 58 -5.20 -6.79 12.15
C ALA A 58 -5.94 -7.13 13.46
N GLU A 59 -7.27 -7.02 13.47
CA GLU A 59 -8.09 -7.39 14.63
C GLU A 59 -7.96 -8.89 14.96
N ALA A 60 -8.01 -9.76 13.94
CA ALA A 60 -7.83 -11.19 14.12
C ALA A 60 -6.45 -11.54 14.70
N ASN A 61 -5.39 -10.87 14.23
CA ASN A 61 -4.03 -11.06 14.74
C ASN A 61 -3.92 -10.67 16.21
N MET A 62 -4.51 -9.54 16.62
CA MET A 62 -4.51 -9.13 18.03
C MET A 62 -5.20 -10.17 18.91
N LYS A 63 -6.38 -10.66 18.49
CA LYS A 63 -7.10 -11.71 19.20
C LYS A 63 -6.29 -13.01 19.29
N LEU A 64 -5.63 -13.40 18.20
CA LEU A 64 -4.78 -14.59 18.17
C LEU A 64 -3.62 -14.45 19.17
N MET A 65 -2.96 -13.29 19.22
CA MET A 65 -1.88 -13.05 20.18
C MET A 65 -2.37 -13.19 21.64
N GLU A 66 -3.51 -12.58 21.98
CA GLU A 66 -4.11 -12.72 23.32
C GLU A 66 -4.48 -14.17 23.66
N GLN A 67 -4.90 -14.96 22.67
CA GLN A 67 -5.21 -16.37 22.86
C GLN A 67 -3.93 -17.19 23.03
N MET A 68 -2.89 -16.92 22.24
CA MET A 68 -1.60 -17.61 22.34
C MET A 68 -0.93 -17.39 23.70
N GLU A 69 -1.08 -16.21 24.31
CA GLU A 69 -0.57 -15.95 25.66
C GLU A 69 -1.27 -16.79 26.75
N LYS A 70 -2.56 -17.09 26.55
CA LYS A 70 -3.38 -17.85 27.52
C LYS A 70 -3.37 -19.35 27.26
N ALA A 71 -3.10 -19.76 26.02
CA ALA A 71 -3.19 -21.14 25.59
C ALA A 71 -1.96 -21.96 26.05
N PRO A 72 -2.14 -23.27 26.29
CA PRO A 72 -1.02 -24.18 26.52
C PRO A 72 -0.05 -24.25 25.33
N LEU A 73 1.21 -24.58 25.61
CA LEU A 73 2.20 -24.89 24.58
C LEU A 73 1.69 -26.01 23.66
N GLY A 74 1.79 -25.79 22.35
CA GLY A 74 1.33 -26.77 21.35
C GLY A 74 -0.17 -26.76 21.05
N HIS A 75 -0.96 -25.86 21.66
CA HIS A 75 -2.37 -25.70 21.30
C HIS A 75 -2.55 -25.21 19.85
N PHE A 76 -1.72 -24.26 19.44
CA PHE A 76 -1.64 -23.77 18.06
C PHE A 76 -0.48 -24.50 17.36
N ASP A 77 -0.77 -25.68 16.81
CA ASP A 77 0.18 -26.47 16.02
C ASP A 77 -0.10 -26.28 14.52
N ILE A 78 0.79 -25.54 13.85
CA ILE A 78 0.70 -25.26 12.41
C ILE A 78 1.36 -26.33 11.55
N GLU A 79 2.10 -27.26 12.16
CA GLU A 79 2.79 -28.34 11.46
C GLU A 79 1.87 -29.57 11.35
N ASN A 80 1.03 -29.81 12.36
CA ASN A 80 0.10 -30.93 12.38
C ASN A 80 -1.35 -30.50 12.04
N VAL A 81 -1.62 -30.36 10.74
CA VAL A 81 -2.93 -29.96 10.22
C VAL A 81 -3.80 -31.14 9.74
N ASP A 82 -3.40 -32.38 10.02
CA ASP A 82 -4.09 -33.59 9.53
C ASP A 82 -5.57 -33.67 9.98
N LYS A 83 -5.89 -33.03 11.11
CA LYS A 83 -7.23 -32.98 11.69
C LYS A 83 -7.95 -31.65 11.43
N ALA A 84 -7.28 -30.69 10.80
CA ALA A 84 -7.83 -29.37 10.51
C ALA A 84 -8.64 -29.40 9.22
N GLU A 85 -9.62 -28.51 9.12
CA GLU A 85 -10.42 -28.34 7.92
C GLU A 85 -9.56 -27.76 6.79
N LYS A 86 -9.57 -28.40 5.62
CA LYS A 86 -8.79 -27.98 4.45
C LYS A 86 -9.48 -26.80 3.76
N VAL A 87 -9.25 -25.60 4.26
CA VAL A 87 -9.70 -24.36 3.61
C VAL A 87 -8.51 -23.72 2.90
N ILE A 88 -8.50 -23.72 1.56
CA ILE A 88 -7.58 -22.92 0.75
C ILE A 88 -8.44 -21.92 -0.02
N GLU A 89 -8.39 -20.65 0.37
CA GLU A 89 -8.98 -19.55 -0.39
C GLU A 89 -7.89 -18.88 -1.25
N MET A 90 -8.20 -18.63 -2.53
CA MET A 90 -7.31 -18.07 -3.55
C MET A 90 -7.50 -16.56 -3.73
#